data_AF-A0A1E5HEA4-F1
#
_entry.id   AF-A0A1E5HEA4-F1
#
_cell.length_a   1.000
_cell.length_b   1.000
_cell.length_c   1.000
_cell.angle_alpha   90.00
_cell.angle_beta   90.00
_cell.angle_gamma   90.00
#
_symmetry.space_group_name_H-M   'P 1'
#
loop_
_entity.id
_entity.type
_entity.pdbx_description
1 polymer ?
#
loop_
_entity_poly.entity_id
_entity_poly.type
_entity_poly.pdbx_seq_one_letter_code
_entity_poly.pdbx_strand_id
1 'polypeptide(L)'
;MLAVEGKVRKSQKELRKELLSLIGDDLFLWKQDNKKTRKVQEIGWMLGADSMEESRPLDAIDPNSFTLAEYKTLQNLGYSGQSIYEVLGFKSLSK
;
A
#
# COMPACT_ATOMS: atom_id res chain seq x y z
N MET A 1 34.22 9.06 -14.56
CA MET A 1 33.24 8.03 -14.18
C MET A 1 32.72 8.40 -12.80
N LEU A 2 31.48 8.85 -12.70
CA LEU A 2 30.88 9.26 -11.42
C LEU A 2 30.59 8.01 -10.58
N ALA A 3 31.33 7.86 -9.49
CA ALA A 3 31.00 6.95 -8.41
C ALA A 3 29.70 7.46 -7.76
N VAL A 4 28.56 6.89 -8.13
CA VAL A 4 27.30 7.14 -7.42
C VAL A 4 27.28 6.19 -6.24
N GLU A 5 27.43 6.79 -5.08
CA GLU A 5 27.44 6.22 -3.75
C GLU A 5 26.37 5.14 -3.55
N GLY A 6 26.77 4.06 -2.89
CA GLY A 6 25.92 2.94 -2.54
C GLY A 6 24.78 3.34 -1.60
N LYS A 7 23.68 3.83 -2.15
CA LYS A 7 22.37 3.67 -1.52
C LYS A 7 22.04 2.18 -1.62
N VAL A 8 22.19 1.46 -0.51
CA VAL A 8 21.62 0.12 -0.35
C VAL A 8 20.16 0.23 -0.77
N ARG A 9 19.85 -0.23 -1.99
CA ARG A 9 18.46 -0.34 -2.42
C ARG A 9 17.86 -1.40 -1.52
N LYS A 10 17.12 -0.98 -0.49
CA LYS A 10 16.31 -1.90 0.31
C LYS A 10 15.53 -2.76 -0.68
N SER A 11 15.61 -4.07 -0.50
CA SER A 11 14.84 -4.96 -1.35
C SER A 11 13.35 -4.65 -1.16
N GLN A 12 12.53 -4.84 -2.19
CA GLN A 12 11.08 -4.61 -2.07
C GLN A 12 10.47 -5.42 -0.91
N LYS A 13 11.01 -6.61 -0.61
CA LYS A 13 10.58 -7.42 0.53
C LYS A 13 10.85 -6.72 1.87
N GLU A 14 11.97 -6.02 2.01
CA GLU A 14 12.28 -5.24 3.22
C GLU A 14 11.43 -3.99 3.33
N LEU A 15 11.20 -3.30 2.19
CA LEU A 15 10.29 -2.17 2.13
C LEU A 15 8.85 -2.58 2.52
N ARG A 16 8.36 -3.73 2.03
CA ARG A 16 7.06 -4.29 2.42
C ARG A 16 7.00 -4.63 3.92
N LYS A 17 8.04 -5.24 4.47
CA LYS A 17 8.09 -5.54 5.92
C LYS A 17 8.07 -4.27 6.76
N GLU A 18 8.80 -3.23 6.36
CA GLU A 18 8.80 -1.94 7.05
C GLU A 18 7.45 -1.25 6.93
N LEU A 19 6.82 -1.29 5.75
CA LEU A 19 5.47 -0.79 5.51
C LEU A 19 4.45 -1.47 6.44
N LEU A 20 4.45 -2.81 6.50
CA LEU A 20 3.56 -3.58 7.38
C LEU A 20 3.78 -3.26 8.86
N SER A 21 5.03 -3.10 9.29
CA SER A 21 5.35 -2.70 10.67
C SER A 21 4.87 -1.29 11.01
N LEU A 22 4.76 -0.39 10.04
CA LEU A 22 4.28 0.98 10.24
C LEU A 22 2.75 1.06 10.29
N ILE A 23 2.08 0.23 9.50
CA ILE A 23 0.61 0.15 9.43
C ILE A 23 0.07 -0.58 10.66
N GLY A 24 0.70 -1.69 11.08
CA GLY A 24 0.19 -2.55 12.15
C GLY A 24 -1.05 -3.34 11.72
N ASP A 25 -1.83 -3.82 12.69
CA ASP A 25 -3.03 -4.63 12.43
C ASP A 25 -4.19 -3.81 11.86
N ASP A 26 -4.27 -2.53 12.18
CA ASP A 26 -5.30 -1.64 11.65
C ASP A 26 -4.77 -0.86 10.44
N LEU A 27 -5.42 -1.04 9.30
CA LEU A 27 -4.97 -0.49 8.02
C LEU A 27 -5.01 1.03 7.94
N PHE A 28 -5.64 1.72 8.89
CA PHE A 28 -5.89 3.17 8.84
C PHE A 28 -5.38 3.94 10.06
N LEU A 29 -5.10 3.28 11.19
CA LEU A 29 -4.60 3.95 12.41
C LEU A 29 -3.27 4.69 12.21
N TRP A 30 -2.40 4.25 11.31
CA TRP A 30 -1.12 4.92 11.04
C TRP A 30 -1.25 6.36 10.52
N LYS A 31 -2.42 6.73 9.98
CA LYS A 31 -2.72 8.09 9.52
C LYS A 31 -2.83 9.12 10.65
N GLN A 32 -3.00 8.67 11.89
CA GLN A 32 -3.06 9.56 13.06
C GLN A 32 -1.69 10.15 13.43
N ASP A 33 -0.60 9.58 12.91
CA ASP A 33 0.76 10.07 13.12
C ASP A 33 1.36 10.58 11.79
N ASN A 34 1.64 11.88 11.73
CA ASN A 34 2.21 12.53 10.55
C ASN A 34 3.57 11.94 10.13
N LYS A 35 4.40 11.49 11.07
CA LYS A 35 5.70 10.88 10.77
C LYS A 35 5.52 9.49 10.17
N LYS A 36 4.63 8.67 10.73
CA LYS A 36 4.28 7.35 10.16
C LYS A 36 3.67 7.53 8.78
N THR A 37 2.76 8.50 8.64
CA THR A 37 2.11 8.82 7.36
C THR A 37 3.13 9.13 6.26
N ARG A 38 4.07 10.03 6.53
CA ARG A 38 5.11 10.39 5.56
C ARG A 38 5.98 9.19 5.18
N LYS A 39 6.33 8.36 6.16
CA LYS A 39 7.20 7.19 5.94
C LYS A 39 6.49 6.07 5.18
N VAL A 40 5.21 5.84 5.46
CA VAL A 40 4.35 4.93 4.70
C VAL A 40 4.21 5.39 3.25
N GLN A 41 3.99 6.68 3.02
CA GLN A 41 3.94 7.25 1.66
C GLN A 41 5.28 7.09 0.94
N GLU A 42 6.40 7.39 1.59
CA GLU A 42 7.74 7.27 1.02
C GLU A 42 8.06 5.81 0.63
N ILE A 43 7.77 4.86 1.50
CA ILE A 43 7.96 3.43 1.23
C ILE A 43 7.01 2.95 0.13
N GLY A 44 5.75 3.39 0.14
CA GLY A 44 4.77 3.09 -0.91
C GLY A 44 5.23 3.55 -2.29
N TRP A 45 5.79 4.76 -2.37
CA TRP A 45 6.39 5.29 -3.60
C TRP A 45 7.61 4.48 -4.05
N MET A 46 8.49 4.11 -3.11
CA MET A 46 9.67 3.27 -3.40
C MET A 46 9.29 1.86 -3.85
N LEU A 47 8.18 1.33 -3.36
CA LEU A 47 7.70 0.00 -3.71
C LEU A 47 7.18 -0.09 -5.13
N GLY A 48 6.76 1.03 -5.74
CA GLY A 48 6.51 1.13 -7.17
C GLY A 48 5.84 -0.10 -7.77
N ALA A 49 4.72 -0.53 -7.16
CA ALA A 49 3.89 -1.67 -7.52
C ALA A 49 4.62 -2.99 -7.87
N ASP A 50 4.71 -3.91 -6.89
CA ASP A 50 4.77 -5.37 -7.16
C ASP A 50 3.66 -6.14 -6.40
N SER A 51 2.59 -5.42 -6.02
CA SER A 51 1.39 -5.86 -5.28
C SER A 51 1.55 -6.12 -3.77
N MET A 52 0.66 -5.51 -2.98
CA MET A 52 0.45 -5.81 -1.55
C MET A 52 -0.54 -6.96 -1.34
N GLU A 53 -1.42 -7.21 -2.31
CA GLU A 53 -2.44 -8.25 -2.23
C GLU A 53 -1.87 -9.65 -1.94
N GLU A 54 -0.65 -9.97 -2.39
CA GLU A 54 0.01 -11.23 -2.06
C GLU A 54 0.49 -11.33 -0.61
N SER A 55 0.95 -10.22 -0.03
CA SER A 55 1.54 -10.20 1.32
C SER A 55 0.48 -10.01 2.41
N ARG A 56 -0.60 -9.31 2.07
CA ARG A 56 -1.73 -9.05 2.96
C ARG A 56 -3.00 -8.88 2.11
N PRO A 57 -3.77 -9.95 1.88
CA PRO A 57 -5.04 -9.85 1.15
C PRO A 57 -5.96 -8.83 1.83
N LEU A 58 -6.71 -8.08 1.04
CA LEU A 58 -7.75 -7.19 1.59
C LEU A 58 -8.93 -8.04 2.04
N ASP A 59 -9.45 -7.75 3.22
CA ASP A 59 -10.75 -8.23 3.64
C ASP A 59 -11.86 -7.54 2.84
N ALA A 60 -13.08 -8.11 2.87
CA ALA A 60 -14.24 -7.48 2.25
C ALA A 60 -14.46 -6.07 2.84
N ILE A 61 -14.59 -5.08 1.95
CA ILE A 61 -14.80 -3.68 2.33
C ILE A 61 -16.26 -3.33 2.02
N ASP A 62 -16.97 -2.71 2.97
CA ASP A 62 -18.32 -2.20 2.70
C ASP A 62 -18.24 -1.02 1.71
N PRO A 63 -18.80 -1.16 0.49
CA PRO A 63 -18.74 -0.11 -0.52
C PRO A 63 -19.52 1.14 -0.14
N ASN A 64 -20.49 1.06 0.79
CA ASN A 64 -21.27 2.22 1.23
C ASN A 64 -20.48 3.11 2.20
N SER A 65 -19.49 2.54 2.90
CA SER A 65 -18.62 3.28 3.81
C SER A 65 -17.27 3.66 3.19
N PHE A 66 -16.90 3.07 2.06
CA PHE A 66 -15.58 3.25 1.47
C PHE A 66 -15.41 4.61 0.78
N THR A 67 -14.35 5.31 1.12
CA THR A 67 -14.06 6.67 0.67
C THR A 67 -12.94 6.71 -0.37
N LEU A 68 -12.93 7.77 -1.20
CA LEU A 68 -11.82 8.04 -2.11
C LEU A 68 -10.47 8.19 -1.38
N ALA A 69 -10.49 8.67 -0.14
CA ALA A 69 -9.29 8.78 0.67
C ALA A 69 -8.72 7.40 1.04
N GLU A 70 -9.57 6.45 1.36
CA GLU A 70 -9.17 5.05 1.63
C GLU A 70 -8.72 4.35 0.35
N TYR A 71 -9.38 4.56 -0.78
CA TYR A 71 -8.92 4.09 -2.09
C TYR A 71 -7.49 4.54 -2.39
N LYS A 72 -7.22 5.85 -2.31
CA LYS A 72 -5.88 6.41 -2.51
C LYS A 72 -4.87 5.87 -1.50
N THR A 73 -5.32 5.55 -0.30
CA THR A 73 -4.48 4.96 0.73
C THR A 73 -4.06 3.56 0.31
N LEU A 74 -4.99 2.70 -0.08
CA LEU A 74 -4.70 1.35 -0.54
C LEU A 74 -3.78 1.37 -1.77
N GLN A 75 -4.02 2.28 -2.72
CA GLN A 75 -3.11 2.46 -3.85
C GLN A 75 -1.70 2.86 -3.41
N ASN A 76 -1.56 3.81 -2.47
CA ASN A 76 -0.27 4.21 -1.93
C ASN A 76 0.43 3.08 -1.17
N LEU A 77 -0.33 2.15 -0.57
CA LEU A 77 0.24 0.96 0.06
C LEU A 77 0.75 -0.05 -0.98
N GLY A 78 0.28 0.03 -2.23
CA GLY A 78 0.67 -0.87 -3.31
C GLY A 78 -0.37 -1.94 -3.63
N TYR A 79 -1.63 -1.77 -3.21
CA TYR A 79 -2.74 -2.57 -3.72
C TYR A 79 -3.12 -2.14 -5.13
N SER A 80 -3.39 -3.10 -6.01
CA SER A 80 -3.91 -2.82 -7.34
C SER A 80 -5.33 -2.26 -7.26
N GLY A 81 -5.70 -1.40 -8.21
CA GLY A 81 -7.09 -0.93 -8.31
C GLY A 81 -8.07 -2.11 -8.44
N GLN A 82 -7.65 -3.14 -9.18
CA GLN A 82 -8.40 -4.37 -9.38
C GLN A 82 -8.68 -5.11 -8.08
N SER A 83 -7.67 -5.33 -7.24
CA SER A 83 -7.85 -6.02 -5.95
C SER A 83 -8.76 -5.22 -5.01
N ILE A 84 -8.68 -3.89 -5.03
CA ILE A 84 -9.60 -3.02 -4.28
C ILE A 84 -11.04 -3.13 -4.80
N TYR A 85 -11.26 -3.12 -6.12
CA TYR A 85 -12.60 -3.26 -6.70
C TYR A 85 -13.24 -4.62 -6.38
N GLU A 86 -12.44 -5.69 -6.44
CA GLU A 86 -12.91 -7.04 -6.12
C GLU A 86 -13.42 -7.16 -4.68
N VAL A 87 -12.69 -6.60 -3.70
CA VAL A 87 -13.11 -6.65 -2.29
C VAL A 87 -14.25 -5.70 -1.94
N LEU A 88 -14.50 -4.69 -2.78
CA LEU A 88 -15.70 -3.84 -2.71
C LEU A 88 -16.93 -4.52 -3.31
N GLY A 89 -16.80 -5.74 -3.84
CA GLY A 89 -17.90 -6.47 -4.47
C GLY A 89 -18.22 -5.99 -5.89
N PHE A 90 -17.43 -5.08 -6.44
CA PHE A 90 -17.52 -4.71 -7.85
C PHE A 90 -16.81 -5.80 -8.66
N LYS A 91 -17.58 -6.74 -9.23
CA LYS A 91 -17.03 -7.71 -10.17
C LYS A 91 -16.25 -6.98 -11.25
N SER A 92 -15.02 -7.43 -11.48
CA SER A 92 -14.20 -7.11 -12.65
C SER A 92 -15.10 -6.95 -13.88
N LEU A 93 -15.09 -5.78 -14.50
CA LEU A 93 -15.61 -5.62 -15.87
C LEU A 93 -14.65 -6.38 -16.79
N SER A 94 -14.81 -7.70 -16.86
CA SER A 94 -14.25 -8.48 -17.95
C SER A 94 -14.87 -7.98 -19.25
N LYS A 95 -14.03 -7.41 -20.11
CA LYS A 95 -14.27 -7.28 -21.54
C LYS A 95 -13.08 -7.86 -22.27
#